data_AF-A0A9W7ER33-F1
#
_entry.id   AF-A0A9W7ER33-F1
#
_cell.length_a   1.000
_cell.length_b   1.000
_cell.length_c   1.000
_cell.angle_alpha   90.00
_cell.angle_beta   90.00
_cell.angle_gamma   90.00
#
_symmetry.space_group_name_H-M   'P 1'
#
loop_
_entity.id
_entity.type
_entity.pdbx_description
1 polymer ?
#
loop_
_entity_poly.entity_id
_entity_poly.type
_entity_poly.pdbx_seq_one_letter_code
_entity_poly.pdbx_strand_id
1 'polypeptide(L)'
;MKKEIVHLRKSYDELKGVSTSSSSKLEILKDEVRACELESRRPTDEDTPLTRSIRVLENRLDKAMIKYNEATSIRKTYQQIVHRLKEERVGFDNQLSALERTLAAKQRDYEELLLLSGDANHAREIAQIELDRRYRRENELRERHQLVQMRRQMAERAEKRRLERDKIVQDNAKGLDAEGEQNMMARVMEQGEEAKAANEARNKIDIFENAFRKIKEATGVSDVNEVIQKITSQEGTTENLLSLTKENAARMDKLTNEATSSKGRLDTLKFSGGGGGHRRKLVDDQEDQLVTSNARLHRCTSKYERLNLVLTSSKAGIQHISSKLESMASDFPMLRNVNASELAEILQIITRTSENMMNRVKAHNIELGVLNNTTSSSLDGSIPSLAASSDSSADLYDDEKILSKSRPFNQRVTLPSGDEWDMHTPGEGENGEGGEADEEELTRAKVKEASGQIVLSHSGKKRRKKKSGQ
;
A
#
# COMPACT_ATOMS: atom_id res chain seq x y z
N MET A 1 -106.50 -20.32 79.17
CA MET A 1 -105.41 -20.14 80.17
C MET A 1 -104.21 -21.09 80.01
N LYS A 2 -104.26 -22.39 80.37
CA LYS A 2 -103.03 -23.24 80.33
C LYS A 2 -102.41 -23.41 78.93
N LYS A 3 -103.24 -23.54 77.88
CA LYS A 3 -102.77 -23.66 76.48
C LYS A 3 -102.13 -22.38 75.94
N GLU A 4 -102.67 -21.21 76.29
CA GLU A 4 -102.13 -19.91 75.87
C GLU A 4 -100.78 -19.63 76.52
N ILE A 5 -100.59 -19.99 77.79
CA ILE A 5 -99.31 -19.84 78.50
C ILE A 5 -98.22 -20.70 77.85
N VAL A 6 -98.55 -21.93 77.43
CA VAL A 6 -97.61 -22.81 76.71
C VAL A 6 -97.26 -22.22 75.34
N HIS A 7 -98.24 -21.67 74.61
CA HIS A 7 -98.00 -20.99 73.35
C HIS A 7 -97.12 -19.74 73.50
N LEU A 8 -97.37 -18.92 74.54
CA LEU A 8 -96.57 -17.73 74.82
C LEU A 8 -95.13 -18.07 75.22
N ARG A 9 -94.94 -19.14 76.02
CA ARG A 9 -93.60 -19.65 76.36
C ARG A 9 -92.86 -20.15 75.14
N LYS A 10 -93.53 -20.94 74.29
CA LYS A 10 -92.94 -21.42 73.04
C LYS A 10 -92.52 -20.27 72.13
N SER A 11 -93.38 -19.26 71.97
CA SER A 11 -93.06 -18.06 71.18
C SER A 11 -91.93 -17.25 71.81
N TYR A 12 -91.87 -17.14 73.14
CA TYR A 12 -90.76 -16.49 73.84
C TYR A 12 -89.44 -17.24 73.65
N ASP A 13 -89.44 -18.57 73.75
CA ASP A 13 -88.25 -19.39 73.53
C ASP A 13 -87.78 -19.33 72.07
N GLU A 14 -88.70 -19.29 71.10
CA GLU A 14 -88.41 -19.06 69.69
C GLU A 14 -87.80 -17.67 69.45
N LEU A 15 -88.41 -16.60 69.98
CA LEU A 15 -87.88 -15.23 69.89
C LEU A 15 -86.51 -15.09 70.57
N LYS A 16 -86.32 -15.75 71.72
CA LYS A 16 -85.04 -15.78 72.43
C LYS A 16 -83.99 -16.52 71.60
N GLY A 17 -84.33 -17.64 70.98
CA GLY A 17 -83.46 -18.39 70.07
C GLY A 17 -83.05 -17.58 68.83
N VAL A 18 -83.98 -16.81 68.25
CA VAL A 18 -83.69 -15.90 67.14
C VAL A 18 -82.79 -14.75 67.59
N SER A 19 -83.04 -14.18 68.77
CA SER A 19 -82.21 -13.11 69.35
C SER A 19 -80.78 -13.58 69.62
N THR A 20 -80.60 -14.76 70.22
CA THR A 20 -79.26 -15.33 70.47
C THR A 20 -78.54 -15.69 69.17
N SER A 21 -79.25 -16.25 68.19
CA SER A 21 -78.67 -16.54 66.86
C SER A 21 -78.25 -15.26 66.13
N SER A 22 -79.05 -14.20 66.23
CA SER A 22 -78.75 -12.90 65.59
C SER A 22 -77.59 -12.20 66.29
N SER A 23 -77.50 -12.27 67.62
CA SER A 23 -76.36 -11.76 68.39
C SER A 23 -75.07 -12.47 68.03
N SER A 24 -75.10 -13.80 67.90
CA SER A 24 -73.94 -14.59 67.50
C SER A 24 -73.47 -14.24 66.08
N LYS A 25 -74.40 -14.09 65.13
CA LYS A 25 -74.08 -13.62 63.76
C LYS A 25 -73.47 -12.22 63.77
N LEU A 26 -73.97 -11.32 64.62
CA LEU A 26 -73.47 -9.96 64.72
C LEU A 26 -72.06 -9.89 65.34
N GLU A 27 -71.70 -10.80 66.24
CA GLU A 27 -70.33 -10.95 66.71
C GLU A 27 -69.40 -11.46 65.60
N ILE A 28 -69.82 -12.47 64.84
CA ILE A 28 -69.04 -12.99 63.71
C ILE A 28 -68.78 -11.87 62.68
N LEU A 29 -69.82 -11.12 62.29
CA LEU A 29 -69.66 -10.01 61.36
C LEU A 29 -68.75 -8.89 61.90
N LYS A 30 -68.78 -8.61 63.22
CA LYS A 30 -67.89 -7.63 63.82
C LYS A 30 -66.43 -8.08 63.77
N ASP A 31 -66.17 -9.37 64.00
CA ASP A 31 -64.83 -9.92 63.90
C ASP A 31 -64.34 -9.96 62.45
N GLU A 32 -65.21 -10.27 61.49
CA GLU A 32 -64.92 -10.17 60.05
C GLU A 32 -64.60 -8.73 59.64
N VAL A 33 -65.39 -7.74 60.09
CA VAL A 33 -65.10 -6.32 59.82
C VAL A 33 -63.76 -5.91 60.41
N ARG A 34 -63.43 -6.34 61.64
CA ARG A 34 -62.13 -6.05 62.26
C ARG A 34 -60.98 -6.70 61.49
N ALA A 35 -61.17 -7.91 60.97
CA ALA A 35 -60.18 -8.59 60.14
C ALA A 35 -59.96 -7.84 58.81
N CYS A 36 -61.04 -7.41 58.14
CA CYS A 36 -60.94 -6.60 56.93
C CYS A 36 -60.29 -5.23 57.18
N GLU A 37 -60.54 -4.60 58.32
CA GLU A 37 -59.89 -3.34 58.70
C GLU A 37 -58.38 -3.50 58.91
N LEU A 38 -57.95 -4.64 59.48
CA LEU A 38 -56.53 -4.99 59.63
C LEU A 38 -55.86 -5.30 58.28
N GLU A 39 -56.53 -6.01 57.36
CA GLU A 39 -56.03 -6.27 56.00
C GLU A 39 -56.00 -5.02 55.11
N SER A 40 -56.91 -4.07 55.33
CA SER A 40 -56.96 -2.80 54.60
C SER A 40 -55.80 -1.85 54.95
N ARG A 41 -55.14 -2.06 56.10
CA ARG A 41 -53.93 -1.30 56.47
C ARG A 41 -52.78 -1.70 55.56
N ARG A 42 -52.37 -0.78 54.68
CA ARG A 42 -51.25 -0.99 53.77
C ARG A 42 -49.94 -1.11 54.57
N PRO A 43 -49.08 -2.12 54.33
CA PRO A 43 -47.78 -2.27 54.98
C PRO A 43 -46.79 -1.10 54.74
N THR A 44 -47.10 -0.21 53.80
CA THR A 44 -46.26 0.94 53.43
C THR A 44 -46.29 2.08 54.44
N ASP A 45 -47.31 2.15 55.29
CA ASP A 45 -47.53 3.27 56.21
C ASP A 45 -47.01 2.99 57.62
N GLU A 46 -46.58 1.75 57.90
CA GLU A 46 -45.93 1.43 59.16
C GLU A 46 -44.43 1.73 59.08
N ASP A 47 -43.96 2.70 59.87
CA ASP A 47 -42.53 2.99 60.12
C ASP A 47 -41.87 1.87 60.96
N THR A 48 -42.02 0.63 60.49
CA THR A 48 -41.31 -0.52 61.02
C THR A 48 -39.80 -0.35 60.81
N PRO A 49 -38.96 -0.93 61.66
CA PRO A 49 -37.51 -0.94 61.44
C PRO A 49 -37.14 -1.57 60.08
N LEU A 50 -37.98 -2.46 59.56
CA LEU A 50 -37.82 -3.09 58.25
C LEU A 50 -38.05 -2.11 57.10
N THR A 51 -39.14 -1.32 57.12
CA THR A 51 -39.41 -0.32 56.05
C THR A 51 -38.34 0.76 56.00
N ARG A 52 -37.79 1.18 57.15
CA ARG A 52 -36.60 2.06 57.20
C ARG A 52 -35.36 1.41 56.59
N SER A 53 -35.10 0.13 56.87
CA SER A 53 -33.96 -0.59 56.28
C SER A 53 -34.10 -0.70 54.75
N ILE A 54 -35.31 -1.01 54.26
CA ILE A 54 -35.62 -1.05 52.83
C ILE A 54 -35.33 0.31 52.18
N ARG A 55 -35.84 1.43 52.74
CA ARG A 55 -35.55 2.79 52.23
C ARG A 55 -34.05 3.10 52.19
N VAL A 56 -33.26 2.66 53.17
CA VAL A 56 -31.80 2.88 53.18
C VAL A 56 -31.11 2.05 52.09
N LEU A 57 -31.53 0.80 51.90
CA LEU A 57 -30.99 -0.08 50.86
C LEU A 57 -31.35 0.43 49.46
N GLU A 58 -32.58 0.92 49.25
CA GLU A 58 -33.02 1.56 48.02
C GLU A 58 -32.16 2.80 47.71
N ASN A 59 -32.00 3.72 48.68
CA ASN A 59 -31.14 4.89 48.51
C ASN A 59 -29.68 4.52 48.20
N ARG A 60 -29.18 3.41 48.76
CA ARG A 60 -27.82 2.92 48.48
C ARG A 60 -27.72 2.32 47.08
N LEU A 61 -28.76 1.62 46.63
CA LEU A 61 -28.86 1.09 45.28
C LEU A 61 -28.92 2.22 44.25
N ASP A 62 -29.73 3.24 44.47
CA ASP A 62 -29.83 4.41 43.58
C ASP A 62 -28.48 5.13 43.46
N LYS A 63 -27.78 5.34 44.58
CA LYS A 63 -26.41 5.90 44.56
C LYS A 63 -25.44 5.02 43.80
N ALA A 64 -25.54 3.70 43.91
CA ALA A 64 -24.70 2.78 43.15
C ALA A 64 -25.03 2.82 41.65
N MET A 65 -26.31 2.93 41.28
CA MET A 65 -26.74 3.09 39.89
C MET A 65 -26.25 4.40 39.28
N ILE A 66 -26.35 5.53 40.00
CA ILE A 66 -25.83 6.82 39.53
C ILE A 66 -24.32 6.73 39.27
N LYS A 67 -23.55 6.16 40.20
CA LYS A 67 -22.10 5.96 40.03
C LYS A 67 -21.76 5.03 38.88
N TYR A 68 -22.53 3.96 38.69
CA TYR A 68 -22.35 3.04 37.56
C TYR A 68 -22.60 3.72 36.21
N ASN A 69 -23.67 4.51 36.13
CA ASN A 69 -24.01 5.26 34.92
C ASN A 69 -22.95 6.32 34.59
N GLU A 70 -22.46 7.03 35.61
CA GLU A 70 -21.36 7.99 35.46
C GLU A 70 -20.06 7.32 35.00
N ALA A 71 -19.64 6.24 35.67
CA ALA A 71 -18.47 5.45 35.26
C ALA A 71 -18.62 4.89 33.85
N THR A 72 -19.83 4.47 33.45
CA THR A 72 -20.11 4.00 32.10
C THR A 72 -20.01 5.12 31.07
N SER A 73 -20.49 6.33 31.40
CA SER A 73 -20.35 7.52 30.55
C SER A 73 -18.87 7.87 30.35
N ILE A 74 -18.09 7.94 31.44
CA ILE A 74 -16.65 8.22 31.41
C ILE A 74 -15.90 7.12 30.63
N ARG A 75 -16.28 5.85 30.80
CA ARG A 75 -15.69 4.75 30.01
C ARG A 75 -15.95 4.93 28.52
N LYS A 76 -17.16 5.33 28.11
CA LYS A 76 -17.50 5.58 26.71
C LYS A 76 -16.67 6.72 26.12
N THR A 77 -16.47 7.82 26.86
CA THR A 77 -15.63 8.93 26.38
C THR A 77 -14.16 8.51 26.23
N TYR A 78 -13.60 7.78 27.20
CA TYR A 78 -12.24 7.24 27.05
C TYR A 78 -12.12 6.24 25.90
N GLN A 79 -13.13 5.42 25.64
CA GLN A 79 -13.14 4.53 24.48
C GLN A 79 -13.11 5.31 23.17
N GLN A 80 -13.86 6.41 23.06
CA GLN A 80 -13.81 7.30 21.89
C GLN A 80 -12.44 7.95 21.73
N ILE A 81 -11.84 8.45 22.81
CA ILE A 81 -10.49 9.04 22.78
C ILE A 81 -9.47 7.99 22.30
N VAL A 82 -9.49 6.78 22.85
CA VAL A 82 -8.59 5.69 22.43
C VAL A 82 -8.82 5.29 20.98
N HIS A 83 -10.07 5.26 20.51
CA HIS A 83 -10.38 4.95 19.12
C HIS A 83 -9.78 6.00 18.18
N ARG A 84 -10.02 7.29 18.46
CA ARG A 84 -9.45 8.40 17.69
C ARG A 84 -7.92 8.38 17.70
N LEU A 85 -7.28 8.15 18.84
CA LEU A 85 -5.82 8.06 18.91
C LEU A 85 -5.26 6.88 18.10
N LYS A 86 -6.00 5.76 18.00
CA LYS A 86 -5.60 4.63 17.14
C LYS A 86 -5.73 4.98 15.66
N GLU A 87 -6.78 5.69 15.27
CA GLU A 87 -6.95 6.18 13.89
C GLU A 87 -5.86 7.19 13.53
N GLU A 88 -5.59 8.16 14.40
CA GLU A 88 -4.52 9.16 14.22
C GLU A 88 -3.15 8.48 14.12
N ARG A 89 -2.87 7.44 14.91
CA ARG A 89 -1.64 6.65 14.80
C ARG A 89 -1.45 6.04 13.41
N VAL A 90 -2.49 5.43 12.85
CA VAL A 90 -2.44 4.89 11.48
C VAL A 90 -2.28 6.01 10.45
N GLY A 91 -2.88 7.18 10.69
CA GLY A 91 -2.67 8.39 9.90
C GLY A 91 -1.21 8.84 9.87
N PHE A 92 -0.51 8.82 11.02
CA PHE A 92 0.90 9.17 11.11
C PHE A 92 1.80 8.20 10.34
N ASP A 93 1.53 6.90 10.38
CA ASP A 93 2.31 5.91 9.61
C ASP A 93 2.21 6.16 8.09
N ASN A 94 1.04 6.59 7.60
CA ASN A 94 0.84 6.97 6.21
C ASN A 94 1.62 8.25 5.84
N GLN A 95 1.60 9.26 6.72
CA GLN A 95 2.36 10.50 6.53
C GLN A 95 3.87 10.23 6.55
N LEU A 96 4.35 9.39 7.48
CA LEU A 96 5.74 8.97 7.55
C LEU A 96 6.16 8.24 6.27
N SER A 97 5.36 7.28 5.81
CA SER A 97 5.61 6.54 4.56
C SER A 97 5.60 7.44 3.32
N ALA A 98 4.83 8.53 3.34
CA ALA A 98 4.84 9.54 2.28
C ALA A 98 6.13 10.38 2.32
N LEU A 99 6.56 10.82 3.51
CA LEU A 99 7.80 11.55 3.72
C LEU A 99 9.04 10.69 3.38
N GLU A 100 9.04 9.41 3.72
CA GLU A 100 10.12 8.49 3.36
C GLU A 100 10.22 8.32 1.84
N ARG A 101 9.08 8.24 1.14
CA ARG A 101 9.05 8.18 -0.33
C ARG A 101 9.60 9.46 -0.96
N THR A 102 9.23 10.63 -0.44
CA THR A 102 9.75 11.90 -0.97
C THR A 102 11.23 12.07 -0.67
N LEU A 103 11.69 11.67 0.52
CA LEU A 103 13.11 11.68 0.88
C LEU A 103 13.93 10.75 -0.03
N ALA A 104 13.47 9.52 -0.28
CA ALA A 104 14.12 8.60 -1.19
C ALA A 104 14.15 9.12 -2.64
N ALA A 105 13.11 9.81 -3.09
CA ALA A 105 13.11 10.48 -4.39
C ALA A 105 14.16 11.60 -4.44
N LYS A 106 14.21 12.46 -3.42
CA LYS A 106 15.20 13.55 -3.33
C LYS A 106 16.64 13.07 -3.22
N GLN A 107 16.87 11.93 -2.56
CA GLN A 107 18.20 11.30 -2.53
C GLN A 107 18.63 10.83 -3.93
N ARG A 108 17.74 10.21 -4.70
CA ARG A 108 18.03 9.84 -6.10
C ARG A 108 18.29 11.07 -6.97
N ASP A 109 17.45 12.10 -6.84
CA ASP A 109 17.64 13.36 -7.57
C ASP A 109 19.01 14.00 -7.23
N TYR A 110 19.42 13.93 -5.95
CA TYR A 110 20.71 14.43 -5.49
C TYR A 110 21.89 13.62 -6.06
N GLU A 111 21.80 12.29 -6.05
CA GLU A 111 22.81 11.40 -6.64
C GLU A 111 22.96 11.65 -8.14
N GLU A 112 21.85 11.80 -8.88
CA GLU A 112 21.86 12.14 -10.29
C GLU A 112 22.52 13.51 -10.54
N LEU A 113 22.18 14.51 -9.73
CA LEU A 113 22.79 15.84 -9.82
C LEU A 113 24.30 15.81 -9.52
N LEU A 114 24.73 14.96 -8.58
CA LEU A 114 26.15 14.78 -8.27
C LEU A 114 26.91 14.17 -9.45
N LEU A 115 26.33 13.17 -10.11
CA LEU A 115 26.91 12.59 -11.33
C LEU A 115 26.98 13.63 -12.46
N LEU A 116 25.90 14.37 -12.68
CA LEU A 116 25.87 15.43 -13.70
C LEU A 116 26.89 16.55 -13.42
N SER A 117 27.08 16.91 -12.14
CA SER A 117 28.12 17.83 -11.70
C SER A 117 29.53 17.29 -12.02
N GLY A 118 29.75 15.99 -11.77
CA GLY A 118 30.99 15.31 -12.16
C GLY A 118 31.27 15.40 -13.66
N ASP A 119 30.27 15.08 -14.48
CA ASP A 119 30.37 15.13 -15.95
C ASP A 119 30.59 16.56 -16.45
N ALA A 120 29.88 17.54 -15.88
CA ALA A 120 30.04 18.96 -16.23
C ALA A 120 31.45 19.48 -15.88
N ASN A 121 31.98 19.10 -14.72
CA ASN A 121 33.35 19.44 -14.33
C ASN A 121 34.38 18.79 -15.27
N HIS A 122 34.19 17.52 -15.63
CA HIS A 122 35.06 16.83 -16.56
C HIS A 122 35.05 17.48 -17.95
N ALA A 123 33.86 17.83 -18.46
CA ALA A 123 33.71 18.56 -19.73
C ALA A 123 34.42 19.92 -19.68
N ARG A 124 34.32 20.64 -18.55
CA ARG A 124 35.04 21.91 -18.33
C ARG A 124 36.56 21.73 -18.36
N GLU A 125 37.07 20.70 -17.68
CA GLU A 125 38.51 20.39 -17.68
C GLU A 125 39.02 20.05 -19.07
N ILE A 126 38.29 19.23 -19.83
CA ILE A 126 38.64 18.91 -21.22
C ILE A 126 38.68 20.19 -22.07
N ALA A 127 37.63 21.01 -21.99
CA ALA A 127 37.57 22.26 -22.74
C ALA A 127 38.72 23.21 -22.37
N GLN A 128 39.08 23.28 -21.08
CA GLN A 128 40.21 24.08 -20.60
C GLN A 128 41.54 23.57 -21.18
N ILE A 129 41.78 22.25 -21.15
CA ILE A 129 42.98 21.64 -21.71
C ILE A 129 43.07 21.87 -23.23
N GLU A 130 41.95 21.76 -23.95
CA GLU A 130 41.91 22.04 -25.38
C GLU A 130 42.20 23.51 -25.71
N LEU A 131 41.65 24.43 -24.91
CA LEU A 131 41.86 25.86 -25.01
C LEU A 131 43.35 26.20 -24.77
N ASP A 132 43.97 25.63 -23.73
CA ASP A 132 45.40 25.79 -23.47
C ASP A 132 46.26 25.24 -24.62
N ARG A 133 45.89 24.09 -25.20
CA ARG A 133 46.55 23.54 -26.40
C ARG A 133 46.38 24.44 -27.62
N ARG A 134 45.25 25.13 -27.77
CA ARG A 134 45.04 26.10 -28.84
C ARG A 134 45.91 27.34 -28.63
N TYR A 135 45.97 27.88 -27.41
CA TYR A 135 46.83 29.02 -27.08
C TYR A 135 48.31 28.72 -27.33
N ARG A 136 48.81 27.54 -26.94
CA ARG A 136 50.19 27.13 -27.25
C ARG A 136 50.46 27.11 -28.75
N ARG A 137 49.57 26.50 -29.54
CA ARG A 137 49.70 26.45 -31.01
C ARG A 137 49.64 27.84 -31.64
N GLU A 138 48.77 28.73 -31.16
CA GLU A 138 48.68 30.10 -31.65
C GLU A 138 49.96 30.89 -31.34
N ASN A 139 50.53 30.72 -30.13
CA ASN A 139 51.80 31.34 -29.77
C ASN A 139 52.96 30.82 -30.63
N GLU A 140 53.07 29.50 -30.83
CA GLU A 140 54.08 28.91 -31.73
C GLU A 140 53.94 29.43 -33.17
N LEU A 141 52.71 29.56 -33.68
CA LEU A 141 52.44 30.13 -34.99
C LEU A 141 52.84 31.61 -35.05
N ARG A 142 52.53 32.39 -34.01
CA ARG A 142 52.87 33.81 -33.90
C ARG A 142 54.39 33.99 -33.87
N GLU A 143 55.12 33.19 -33.11
CA GLU A 143 56.59 33.17 -33.06
C GLU A 143 57.20 32.78 -34.42
N ARG A 144 56.68 31.73 -35.07
CA ARG A 144 57.10 31.35 -36.43
C ARG A 144 56.85 32.47 -37.43
N HIS A 145 55.71 33.15 -37.35
CA HIS A 145 55.39 34.26 -38.25
C HIS A 145 56.36 35.42 -38.08
N GLN A 146 56.72 35.76 -36.83
CA GLN A 146 57.74 36.77 -36.53
C GLN A 146 59.12 36.35 -37.08
N LEU A 147 59.52 35.08 -36.88
CA LEU A 147 60.78 34.55 -37.40
C LEU A 147 60.83 34.62 -38.94
N VAL A 148 59.75 34.24 -39.62
CA VAL A 148 59.64 34.31 -41.09
C VAL A 148 59.71 35.75 -41.57
N GLN A 149 59.02 36.69 -40.91
CA GLN A 149 59.13 38.13 -41.22
C GLN A 149 60.57 38.61 -41.08
N MET A 150 61.26 38.27 -39.99
CA MET A 150 62.66 38.63 -39.79
C MET A 150 63.57 38.02 -40.86
N ARG A 151 63.39 36.75 -41.21
CA ARG A 151 64.15 36.09 -42.29
C ARG A 151 63.90 36.76 -43.64
N ARG A 152 62.66 37.13 -43.96
CA ARG A 152 62.31 37.83 -45.20
C ARG A 152 63.03 39.19 -45.28
N GLN A 153 63.02 39.96 -44.20
CA GLN A 153 63.75 41.25 -44.15
C GLN A 153 65.26 41.06 -44.32
N MET A 154 65.85 40.01 -43.73
CA MET A 154 67.27 39.71 -43.87
C MET A 154 67.63 39.24 -45.29
N ALA A 155 66.79 38.39 -45.90
CA ALA A 155 66.95 37.94 -47.27
C ALA A 155 66.85 39.10 -48.27
N GLU A 156 65.88 40.00 -48.09
CA GLU A 156 65.73 41.20 -48.92
C GLU A 156 66.95 42.14 -48.81
N ARG A 157 67.50 42.31 -47.59
CA ARG A 157 68.78 43.04 -47.40
C ARG A 157 69.96 42.33 -48.06
N ALA A 158 70.02 41.00 -47.99
CA ALA A 158 71.09 40.23 -48.61
C ALA A 158 71.00 40.24 -50.15
N GLU A 159 69.79 40.19 -50.71
CA GLU A 159 69.54 40.24 -52.15
C GLU A 159 69.88 41.62 -52.72
N LYS A 160 69.55 42.72 -52.02
CA LYS A 160 70.06 44.06 -52.36
C LYS A 160 71.58 44.11 -52.42
N ARG A 161 72.28 43.58 -51.40
CA ARG A 161 73.75 43.49 -51.41
C ARG A 161 74.30 42.56 -52.51
N ARG A 162 73.55 41.52 -52.88
CA ARG A 162 73.94 40.61 -53.95
C ARG A 162 73.79 41.28 -55.30
N LEU A 163 72.69 41.97 -55.57
CA LEU A 163 72.51 42.76 -56.79
C LEU A 163 73.58 43.85 -56.93
N GLU A 164 73.99 44.48 -55.83
CA GLU A 164 75.11 45.42 -55.80
C GLU A 164 76.45 44.73 -56.15
N ARG A 165 76.71 43.53 -55.61
CA ARG A 165 77.89 42.73 -55.94
C ARG A 165 77.88 42.17 -57.35
N ASP A 166 76.75 41.67 -57.82
CA ASP A 166 76.56 41.09 -59.15
C ASP A 166 76.75 42.18 -60.20
N LYS A 167 76.34 43.44 -59.94
CA LYS A 167 76.71 44.58 -60.79
C LYS A 167 78.23 44.80 -60.87
N ILE A 168 78.96 44.68 -59.75
CA ILE A 168 80.42 44.83 -59.70
C ILE A 168 81.14 43.65 -60.40
N VAL A 169 80.60 42.44 -60.31
CA VAL A 169 81.14 41.24 -60.95
C VAL A 169 80.81 41.21 -62.45
N GLN A 170 79.62 41.67 -62.86
CA GLN A 170 79.23 41.77 -64.27
C GLN A 170 80.09 42.82 -65.02
N ASP A 171 80.58 43.83 -64.30
CA ASP A 171 81.59 44.77 -64.82
C ASP A 171 83.02 44.15 -64.87
N ASN A 172 83.32 43.10 -64.09
CA ASN A 172 84.62 42.41 -64.08
C ASN A 172 84.66 41.11 -64.91
N ALA A 173 83.53 40.55 -65.33
CA ALA A 173 83.43 39.27 -66.05
C ALA A 173 83.50 39.41 -67.59
N LYS A 174 84.04 40.53 -68.10
CA LYS A 174 84.41 40.68 -69.52
C LYS A 174 85.83 40.19 -69.74
N GLY A 175 85.99 38.87 -69.76
CA GLY A 175 87.22 38.22 -70.17
C GLY A 175 87.49 37.02 -69.30
N LEU A 176 87.33 35.84 -69.86
CA LEU A 176 88.29 34.73 -69.79
C LEU A 176 87.72 33.53 -70.56
N ASP A 177 88.56 33.04 -71.47
CA ASP A 177 88.28 32.03 -72.49
C ASP A 177 87.99 30.63 -71.95
N ALA A 178 87.22 29.91 -72.76
CA ALA A 178 86.75 28.54 -72.58
C ALA A 178 87.80 27.46 -72.95
N GLU A 179 89.07 27.66 -72.60
CA GLU A 179 90.16 26.71 -72.94
C GLU A 179 90.96 26.22 -71.73
N GLY A 180 90.34 26.22 -70.54
CA GLY A 180 90.88 25.56 -69.34
C GLY A 180 90.21 24.21 -69.00
N GLU A 181 89.10 23.88 -69.66
CA GLU A 181 88.20 22.80 -69.22
C GLU A 181 88.69 21.39 -69.56
N GLN A 182 89.62 21.23 -70.51
CA GLN A 182 90.04 19.90 -70.96
C GLN A 182 91.33 19.38 -70.33
N ASN A 183 92.14 20.24 -69.69
CA ASN A 183 93.38 19.80 -69.04
C ASN A 183 93.24 19.54 -67.52
N MET A 184 92.05 19.80 -66.96
CA MET A 184 91.73 19.50 -65.55
C MET A 184 91.18 18.08 -65.35
N MET A 185 90.55 17.50 -66.39
CA MET A 185 89.90 16.19 -66.32
C MET A 185 90.89 15.02 -66.20
N ALA A 186 92.12 15.18 -66.72
CA ALA A 186 93.12 14.12 -66.75
C ALA A 186 93.92 13.96 -65.44
N ARG A 187 94.07 15.04 -64.64
CA ARG A 187 94.71 14.96 -63.31
C ARG A 187 93.80 14.42 -62.21
N VAL A 188 92.49 14.39 -62.44
CA VAL A 188 91.47 13.96 -61.45
C VAL A 188 91.38 12.43 -61.35
N MET A 189 91.81 11.69 -62.38
CA MET A 189 91.67 10.24 -62.43
C MET A 189 92.80 9.46 -61.73
N GLU A 190 94.01 10.02 -61.67
CA GLU A 190 95.21 9.35 -61.13
C GLU A 190 95.33 9.45 -59.59
N GLN A 191 94.57 10.35 -58.94
CA GLN A 191 94.46 10.43 -57.47
C GLN A 191 93.41 9.46 -56.87
N GLY A 192 92.83 8.56 -57.67
CA GLY A 192 91.64 7.77 -57.31
C GLY A 192 91.86 6.61 -56.32
N GLU A 193 93.09 6.19 -56.05
CA GLU A 193 93.36 5.03 -55.17
C GLU A 193 93.92 5.41 -53.79
N GLU A 194 94.75 6.44 -53.67
CA GLU A 194 95.06 7.08 -52.37
C GLU A 194 93.86 7.87 -51.82
N ALA A 195 93.01 8.41 -52.69
CA ALA A 195 91.79 9.09 -52.28
C ALA A 195 90.79 8.14 -51.62
N LYS A 196 90.72 6.85 -51.93
CA LYS A 196 89.71 5.95 -51.32
C LYS A 196 89.95 5.72 -49.82
N ALA A 197 91.20 5.52 -49.40
CA ALA A 197 91.54 5.41 -47.97
C ALA A 197 91.38 6.75 -47.23
N ALA A 198 91.75 7.86 -47.86
CA ALA A 198 91.52 9.20 -47.32
C ALA A 198 90.02 9.58 -47.29
N ASN A 199 89.21 9.05 -48.22
CA ASN A 199 87.78 9.29 -48.30
C ASN A 199 87.00 8.45 -47.27
N GLU A 200 87.47 7.25 -46.91
CA GLU A 200 86.92 6.53 -45.76
C GLU A 200 87.23 7.21 -44.43
N ALA A 201 88.44 7.76 -44.26
CA ALA A 201 88.79 8.58 -43.10
C ALA A 201 87.96 9.87 -43.06
N ARG A 202 87.78 10.56 -44.20
CA ARG A 202 86.91 11.73 -44.31
C ARG A 202 85.45 11.40 -44.06
N ASN A 203 84.93 10.29 -44.58
CA ASN A 203 83.54 9.88 -44.31
C ASN A 203 83.31 9.62 -42.82
N LYS A 204 84.27 9.03 -42.11
CA LYS A 204 84.18 8.88 -40.65
C LYS A 204 84.23 10.24 -39.96
N ILE A 205 85.11 11.14 -40.39
CA ILE A 205 85.19 12.52 -39.87
C ILE A 205 83.87 13.26 -40.14
N ASP A 206 83.27 13.14 -41.32
CA ASP A 206 81.99 13.76 -41.68
C ASP A 206 80.83 13.19 -40.88
N ILE A 207 80.83 11.88 -40.57
CA ILE A 207 79.83 11.27 -39.69
C ILE A 207 79.97 11.83 -38.27
N PHE A 208 81.20 11.92 -37.74
CA PHE A 208 81.44 12.50 -36.43
C PHE A 208 81.13 14.01 -36.42
N GLU A 209 81.49 14.75 -37.46
CA GLU A 209 81.21 16.18 -37.59
C GLU A 209 79.70 16.42 -37.70
N ASN A 210 78.96 15.60 -38.45
CA ASN A 210 77.51 15.68 -38.53
C ASN A 210 76.84 15.31 -37.20
N ALA A 211 77.36 14.31 -36.48
CA ALA A 211 76.88 13.98 -35.14
C ALA A 211 77.17 15.11 -34.14
N PHE A 212 78.37 15.70 -34.20
CA PHE A 212 78.75 16.84 -33.38
C PHE A 212 77.94 18.08 -33.73
N ARG A 213 77.66 18.34 -35.01
CA ARG A 213 76.82 19.46 -35.45
C ARG A 213 75.39 19.29 -34.94
N LYS A 214 74.84 18.07 -34.97
CA LYS A 214 73.54 17.76 -34.34
C LYS A 214 73.55 18.00 -32.83
N ILE A 215 74.60 17.57 -32.12
CA ILE A 215 74.73 17.82 -30.68
C ILE A 215 74.86 19.33 -30.42
N LYS A 216 75.64 20.05 -31.22
CA LYS A 216 75.86 21.50 -31.14
C LYS A 216 74.58 22.29 -31.38
N GLU A 217 73.78 21.86 -32.35
CA GLU A 217 72.46 22.43 -32.66
C GLU A 217 71.43 22.11 -31.56
N ALA A 218 71.45 20.90 -31.00
CA ALA A 218 70.54 20.48 -29.93
C ALA A 218 70.87 21.12 -28.57
N THR A 219 72.16 21.32 -28.26
CA THR A 219 72.60 21.97 -27.01
C THR A 219 72.68 23.50 -27.13
N GLY A 220 72.76 24.02 -28.36
CA GLY A 220 72.84 25.47 -28.67
C GLY A 220 74.16 26.13 -28.29
N VAL A 221 75.24 25.35 -28.18
CA VAL A 221 76.55 25.79 -27.64
C VAL A 221 77.59 25.87 -28.76
N SER A 222 78.52 26.84 -28.72
CA SER A 222 79.47 27.07 -29.83
C SER A 222 80.81 26.34 -29.69
N ASP A 223 81.26 26.06 -28.47
CA ASP A 223 82.55 25.41 -28.18
C ASP A 223 82.37 23.96 -27.67
N VAL A 224 83.30 23.08 -28.04
CA VAL A 224 83.27 21.65 -27.68
C VAL A 224 83.44 21.46 -26.18
N ASN A 225 84.30 22.26 -25.53
CA ASN A 225 84.49 22.18 -24.08
C ASN A 225 83.24 22.61 -23.30
N GLU A 226 82.49 23.60 -23.79
CA GLU A 226 81.22 24.02 -23.20
C GLU A 226 80.14 22.93 -23.35
N VAL A 227 80.13 22.19 -24.47
CA VAL A 227 79.24 21.02 -24.67
C VAL A 227 79.55 19.94 -23.64
N ILE A 228 80.83 19.60 -23.45
CA ILE A 228 81.27 18.60 -22.47
C ILE A 228 80.87 19.04 -21.06
N GLN A 229 81.16 20.30 -20.68
CA GLN A 229 80.83 20.82 -19.37
C GLN A 229 79.32 20.83 -19.10
N LYS A 230 78.49 21.18 -20.10
CA LYS A 230 77.03 21.09 -19.98
C LYS A 230 76.55 19.65 -19.78
N ILE A 231 77.07 18.69 -20.55
CA ILE A 231 76.70 17.27 -20.41
C ILE A 231 77.07 16.77 -19.02
N THR A 232 78.29 17.04 -18.54
CA THR A 232 78.74 16.63 -17.20
C THR A 232 77.93 17.31 -16.10
N SER A 233 77.58 18.59 -16.26
CA SER A 233 76.74 19.30 -15.27
C SER A 233 75.29 18.80 -15.24
N GLN A 234 74.79 18.26 -16.35
CA GLN A 234 73.43 17.75 -16.49
C GLN A 234 73.32 16.26 -16.17
N GLU A 235 74.44 15.54 -16.02
CA GLU A 235 74.47 14.10 -15.77
C GLU A 235 73.58 13.69 -14.58
N GLY A 236 73.68 14.40 -13.45
CA GLY A 236 72.81 14.16 -12.30
C GLY A 236 71.32 14.40 -12.57
N THR A 237 70.97 15.40 -13.39
CA THR A 237 69.58 15.61 -13.82
C THR A 237 69.08 14.51 -14.76
N THR A 238 69.94 14.02 -15.65
CA THR A 238 69.61 12.91 -16.54
C THR A 238 69.43 11.60 -15.78
N GLU A 239 70.27 11.33 -14.77
CA GLU A 239 70.15 10.15 -13.92
C GLU A 239 68.87 10.20 -13.08
N ASN A 240 68.51 11.36 -12.54
CA ASN A 240 67.24 11.54 -11.83
C ASN A 240 66.03 11.33 -12.76
N LEU A 241 66.06 11.86 -13.99
CA LEU A 241 65.00 11.64 -14.97
C LEU A 241 64.90 10.16 -15.41
N LEU A 242 66.03 9.47 -15.55
CA LEU A 242 66.07 8.03 -15.82
C LEU A 242 65.51 7.21 -14.66
N SER A 243 65.82 7.62 -13.42
CA SER A 243 65.23 7.01 -12.21
C SER A 243 63.71 7.21 -12.15
N LEU A 244 63.25 8.45 -12.37
CA LEU A 244 61.82 8.78 -12.37
C LEU A 244 61.06 8.10 -13.50
N THR A 245 61.64 7.98 -14.70
CA THR A 245 61.02 7.24 -15.81
C THR A 245 60.93 5.75 -15.50
N LYS A 246 61.96 5.16 -14.88
CA LYS A 246 61.92 3.78 -14.40
C LYS A 246 60.88 3.56 -13.30
N GLU A 247 60.77 4.48 -12.34
CA GLU A 247 59.77 4.42 -11.27
C GLU A 247 58.34 4.58 -11.81
N ASN A 248 58.13 5.50 -12.75
CA ASN A 248 56.84 5.71 -13.39
C ASN A 248 56.45 4.51 -14.27
N ALA A 249 57.39 3.90 -15.00
CA ALA A 249 57.15 2.66 -15.73
C ALA A 249 56.72 1.53 -14.77
N ALA A 250 57.43 1.36 -13.64
CA ALA A 250 57.06 0.37 -12.63
C ALA A 250 55.69 0.67 -11.97
N ARG A 251 55.33 1.94 -11.75
CA ARG A 251 53.99 2.32 -11.28
C ARG A 251 52.92 2.00 -12.32
N MET A 252 53.17 2.29 -13.59
CA MET A 252 52.25 1.97 -14.67
C MET A 252 51.99 0.45 -14.74
N ASP A 253 53.03 -0.37 -14.66
CA ASP A 253 52.88 -1.83 -14.65
C ASP A 253 52.09 -2.34 -13.44
N LYS A 254 52.27 -1.74 -12.26
CA LYS A 254 51.45 -2.08 -11.08
C LYS A 254 49.98 -1.73 -11.29
N LEU A 255 49.69 -0.51 -11.75
CA LEU A 255 48.32 -0.05 -11.98
C LEU A 255 47.61 -0.85 -13.08
N THR A 256 48.32 -1.23 -14.15
CA THR A 256 47.76 -2.09 -15.21
C THR A 256 47.48 -3.50 -14.70
N ASN A 257 48.34 -4.06 -13.84
CA ASN A 257 48.09 -5.35 -13.18
C ASN A 257 46.89 -5.28 -12.21
N GLU A 258 46.74 -4.21 -11.44
CA GLU A 258 45.59 -4.01 -10.56
C GLU A 258 44.29 -3.81 -11.35
N ALA A 259 44.32 -3.07 -12.46
CA ALA A 259 43.17 -2.88 -13.34
C ALA A 259 42.75 -4.19 -14.01
N THR A 260 43.70 -5.00 -14.49
CA THR A 260 43.41 -6.32 -15.10
C THR A 260 42.90 -7.31 -14.05
N SER A 261 43.46 -7.33 -12.84
CA SER A 261 42.97 -8.14 -11.72
C SER A 261 41.55 -7.74 -11.31
N SER A 262 41.29 -6.44 -11.19
CA SER A 262 39.95 -5.92 -10.86
C SER A 262 38.93 -6.22 -11.96
N LYS A 263 39.33 -6.12 -13.23
CA LYS A 263 38.49 -6.53 -14.36
C LYS A 263 38.23 -8.04 -14.35
N GLY A 264 39.22 -8.86 -14.03
CA GLY A 264 39.04 -10.30 -13.83
C GLY A 264 38.09 -10.63 -12.67
N ARG A 265 38.18 -9.90 -11.54
CA ARG A 265 37.21 -9.99 -10.45
C ARG A 265 35.80 -9.55 -10.86
N LEU A 266 35.69 -8.51 -11.68
CA LEU A 266 34.41 -8.06 -12.22
C LEU A 266 33.81 -9.10 -13.16
N ASP A 267 34.60 -9.66 -14.07
CA ASP A 267 34.14 -10.68 -15.01
C ASP A 267 33.79 -11.97 -14.27
N THR A 268 34.59 -12.39 -13.29
CA THR A 268 34.17 -13.49 -12.40
C THR A 268 32.96 -13.12 -11.56
N LEU A 269 32.71 -11.88 -11.15
CA LEU A 269 31.45 -11.55 -10.47
C LEU A 269 30.25 -11.59 -11.45
N LYS A 270 30.44 -11.06 -12.66
CA LYS A 270 29.43 -11.04 -13.73
C LYS A 270 29.09 -12.44 -14.24
N PHE A 271 30.08 -13.33 -14.31
CA PHE A 271 29.95 -14.67 -14.91
C PHE A 271 30.01 -15.83 -13.89
N SER A 272 30.64 -15.64 -12.72
CA SER A 272 30.54 -16.57 -11.56
C SER A 272 29.38 -16.26 -10.61
N GLY A 273 28.64 -15.18 -10.87
CA GLY A 273 27.18 -15.14 -10.63
C GLY A 273 26.40 -16.16 -11.48
N GLY A 274 27.03 -17.30 -11.82
CA GLY A 274 26.56 -18.43 -12.60
C GLY A 274 25.39 -19.12 -11.90
N GLY A 275 24.24 -18.49 -12.03
CA GLY A 275 22.91 -19.02 -11.74
C GLY A 275 21.85 -18.18 -12.46
N GLY A 276 22.20 -17.60 -13.62
CA GLY A 276 21.36 -16.68 -14.42
C GLY A 276 20.09 -17.30 -15.01
N GLY A 277 19.83 -18.59 -14.77
CA GLY A 277 18.55 -19.24 -15.07
C GLY A 277 17.81 -19.76 -13.84
N HIS A 278 18.53 -20.24 -12.82
CA HIS A 278 17.91 -20.91 -11.67
C HIS A 278 17.40 -19.91 -10.62
N ARG A 279 18.08 -18.78 -10.41
CA ARG A 279 17.59 -17.74 -9.49
C ARG A 279 16.34 -17.05 -10.02
N ARG A 280 16.27 -16.79 -11.33
CA ARG A 280 15.06 -16.22 -11.95
C ARG A 280 13.91 -17.22 -11.94
N LYS A 281 14.15 -18.49 -12.29
CA LYS A 281 13.14 -19.56 -12.11
C LYS A 281 12.68 -19.73 -10.67
N LEU A 282 13.58 -19.63 -9.69
CA LEU A 282 13.20 -19.73 -8.27
C LEU A 282 12.36 -18.53 -7.81
N VAL A 283 12.64 -17.33 -8.33
CA VAL A 283 11.79 -16.16 -8.11
C VAL A 283 10.44 -16.34 -8.79
N ASP A 284 10.41 -16.77 -10.05
CA ASP A 284 9.17 -17.05 -10.80
C ASP A 284 8.33 -18.15 -10.07
N ASP A 285 8.97 -19.22 -9.59
CA ASP A 285 8.32 -20.29 -8.83
C ASP A 285 7.77 -19.79 -7.48
N GLN A 286 8.46 -18.86 -6.82
CA GLN A 286 7.99 -18.22 -5.60
C GLN A 286 6.84 -17.24 -5.87
N GLU A 287 6.89 -16.50 -6.97
CA GLU A 287 5.81 -15.63 -7.43
C GLU A 287 4.56 -16.45 -7.77
N ASP A 288 4.70 -17.56 -8.47
CA ASP A 288 3.60 -18.49 -8.78
C ASP A 288 3.01 -19.13 -7.51
N GLN A 289 3.84 -19.48 -6.53
CA GLN A 289 3.38 -19.96 -5.22
C GLN A 289 2.63 -18.86 -4.44
N LEU A 290 3.08 -17.61 -4.51
CA LEU A 290 2.39 -16.47 -3.91
C LEU A 290 1.04 -16.21 -4.57
N VAL A 291 0.96 -16.22 -5.91
CA VAL A 291 -0.31 -16.08 -6.64
C VAL A 291 -1.28 -17.20 -6.27
N THR A 292 -0.80 -18.44 -6.22
CA THR A 292 -1.61 -19.61 -5.88
C THR A 292 -2.11 -19.56 -4.43
N SER A 293 -1.26 -19.16 -3.48
CA SER A 293 -1.64 -19.03 -2.07
C SER A 293 -2.64 -17.90 -1.84
N ASN A 294 -2.46 -16.74 -2.49
CA ASN A 294 -3.42 -15.64 -2.45
C ASN A 294 -4.78 -16.02 -3.07
N ALA A 295 -4.79 -16.75 -4.19
CA ALA A 295 -6.03 -17.24 -4.78
C ALA A 295 -6.77 -18.21 -3.84
N ARG A 296 -6.04 -19.06 -3.10
CA ARG A 296 -6.63 -19.93 -2.07
C ARG A 296 -7.16 -19.12 -0.89
N LEU A 297 -6.42 -18.12 -0.43
CA LEU A 297 -6.85 -17.22 0.64
C LEU A 297 -8.17 -16.54 0.27
N HIS A 298 -8.24 -15.92 -0.91
CA HIS A 298 -9.47 -15.27 -1.39
C HIS A 298 -10.67 -16.22 -1.46
N ARG A 299 -10.47 -17.46 -1.92
CA ARG A 299 -11.56 -18.45 -1.93
C ARG A 299 -12.01 -18.82 -0.52
N CYS A 300 -11.08 -18.95 0.43
CA CYS A 300 -11.40 -19.24 1.82
C CYS A 300 -12.09 -18.06 2.51
N THR A 301 -11.65 -16.82 2.26
CA THR A 301 -12.28 -15.63 2.83
C THR A 301 -13.70 -15.46 2.30
N SER A 302 -13.94 -15.58 0.98
CA SER A 302 -15.30 -15.49 0.43
C SER A 302 -16.22 -16.61 0.96
N LYS A 303 -15.71 -17.83 1.15
CA LYS A 303 -16.49 -18.91 1.80
C LYS A 303 -16.80 -18.58 3.25
N TYR A 304 -15.83 -18.05 3.99
CA TYR A 304 -16.00 -17.63 5.37
C TYR A 304 -17.02 -16.49 5.49
N GLU A 305 -16.94 -15.47 4.65
CA GLU A 305 -17.90 -14.36 4.61
C GLU A 305 -19.32 -14.86 4.37
N ARG A 306 -19.50 -15.77 3.40
CA ARG A 306 -20.81 -16.40 3.14
C ARG A 306 -21.32 -17.20 4.33
N LEU A 307 -20.47 -18.03 4.94
CA LEU A 307 -20.83 -18.80 6.13
C LEU A 307 -21.15 -17.90 7.32
N ASN A 308 -20.37 -16.83 7.52
CA ASN A 308 -20.56 -15.87 8.59
C ASN A 308 -21.87 -15.09 8.43
N LEU A 309 -22.25 -14.74 7.20
CA LEU A 309 -23.56 -14.13 6.91
C LEU A 309 -24.72 -15.09 7.28
N VAL A 310 -24.60 -16.37 6.93
CA VAL A 310 -25.59 -17.40 7.31
C VAL A 310 -25.62 -17.61 8.83
N LEU A 311 -24.46 -17.62 9.49
CA LEU A 311 -24.38 -17.77 10.94
C LEU A 311 -24.97 -16.55 11.67
N THR A 312 -24.70 -15.34 11.17
CA THR A 312 -25.22 -14.09 11.74
C THR A 312 -26.73 -14.02 11.59
N SER A 313 -27.26 -14.35 10.41
CA SER A 313 -28.72 -14.42 10.18
C SER A 313 -29.39 -15.51 11.03
N SER A 314 -28.75 -16.68 11.17
CA SER A 314 -29.23 -17.76 12.05
C SER A 314 -29.25 -17.32 13.52
N LYS A 315 -28.20 -16.63 13.98
CA LYS A 315 -28.14 -16.06 15.34
C LYS A 315 -29.24 -15.03 15.58
N ALA A 316 -29.45 -14.12 14.63
CA ALA A 316 -30.53 -13.14 14.71
C ALA A 316 -31.91 -13.81 14.72
N GLY A 317 -32.14 -14.84 13.91
CA GLY A 317 -33.39 -15.61 13.88
C GLY A 317 -33.65 -16.34 15.20
N ILE A 318 -32.63 -17.02 15.75
CA ILE A 318 -32.71 -17.72 17.04
C ILE A 318 -32.98 -16.73 18.18
N GLN A 319 -32.30 -15.58 18.18
CA GLN A 319 -32.52 -14.53 19.16
C GLN A 319 -33.95 -13.96 19.07
N HIS A 320 -34.46 -13.74 17.86
CA HIS A 320 -35.84 -13.26 17.67
C HIS A 320 -36.89 -14.28 18.13
N ILE A 321 -36.70 -15.58 17.85
CA ILE A 321 -37.59 -16.63 18.37
C ILE A 321 -37.50 -16.70 19.90
N SER A 322 -36.29 -16.62 20.45
CA SER A 322 -36.08 -16.58 21.89
C SER A 322 -36.83 -15.42 22.54
N SER A 323 -36.70 -14.20 22.02
CA SER A 323 -37.42 -13.02 22.53
C SER A 323 -38.93 -13.17 22.44
N LYS A 324 -39.46 -13.81 21.38
CA LYS A 324 -40.89 -14.10 21.28
C LYS A 324 -41.36 -15.11 22.33
N LEU A 325 -40.57 -16.16 22.57
CA LEU A 325 -40.89 -17.17 23.57
C LEU A 325 -40.72 -16.65 24.99
N GLU A 326 -39.80 -15.71 25.23
CA GLU A 326 -39.59 -15.09 26.54
C GLU A 326 -40.84 -14.41 27.09
N SER A 327 -41.69 -13.84 26.21
CA SER A 327 -43.01 -13.31 26.62
C SER A 327 -43.97 -14.38 27.18
N MET A 328 -43.68 -15.66 26.94
CA MET A 328 -44.41 -16.84 27.41
C MET A 328 -43.67 -17.60 28.52
N ALA A 329 -42.59 -17.02 29.08
CA ALA A 329 -41.73 -17.68 30.05
C ALA A 329 -42.45 -18.08 31.36
N SER A 330 -43.59 -17.46 31.68
CA SER A 330 -44.44 -17.84 32.82
C SER A 330 -44.98 -19.27 32.71
N ASP A 331 -45.28 -19.74 31.49
CA ASP A 331 -45.88 -21.05 31.24
C ASP A 331 -44.82 -22.16 31.03
N PHE A 332 -43.58 -21.75 30.75
CA PHE A 332 -42.45 -22.63 30.42
C PHE A 332 -41.17 -22.15 31.14
N PRO A 333 -40.92 -22.61 32.38
CA PRO A 333 -39.78 -22.15 33.19
C PRO A 333 -38.39 -22.45 32.58
N MET A 334 -38.32 -23.34 31.58
CA MET A 334 -37.10 -23.65 30.83
C MET A 334 -36.58 -22.48 29.98
N LEU A 335 -37.41 -21.46 29.71
CA LEU A 335 -37.04 -20.26 28.95
C LEU A 335 -36.29 -19.20 29.78
N ARG A 336 -36.19 -19.37 31.11
CA ARG A 336 -35.53 -18.41 32.00
C ARG A 336 -34.00 -18.52 32.02
N ASN A 337 -33.45 -19.57 31.41
CA ASN A 337 -32.02 -19.90 31.43
C ASN A 337 -31.30 -19.62 30.09
N VAL A 338 -31.79 -18.70 29.26
CA VAL A 338 -31.29 -18.46 27.88
C VAL A 338 -29.98 -17.65 27.83
N ASN A 339 -29.20 -17.64 28.91
CA ASN A 339 -27.86 -17.04 28.92
C ASN A 339 -26.76 -18.02 28.47
N ALA A 340 -27.14 -19.13 27.83
CA ALA A 340 -26.20 -20.10 27.29
C ALA A 340 -25.29 -19.44 26.23
N SER A 341 -23.98 -19.57 26.43
CA SER A 341 -22.96 -18.98 25.53
C SER A 341 -22.94 -19.63 24.14
N GLU A 342 -23.63 -20.76 23.96
CA GLU A 342 -23.57 -21.58 22.75
C GLU A 342 -24.94 -21.66 22.05
N LEU A 343 -24.94 -21.32 20.75
CA LEU A 343 -26.15 -21.19 19.93
C LEU A 343 -26.97 -22.50 19.85
N ALA A 344 -26.29 -23.64 19.95
CA ALA A 344 -26.89 -24.96 19.90
C ALA A 344 -27.77 -25.25 21.13
N GLU A 345 -27.36 -24.79 22.31
CA GLU A 345 -28.13 -24.99 23.55
C GLU A 345 -29.41 -24.16 23.54
N ILE A 346 -29.32 -22.91 23.08
CA ILE A 346 -30.50 -22.04 22.90
C ILE A 346 -31.47 -22.66 21.90
N LEU A 347 -30.98 -23.18 20.78
CA LEU A 347 -31.80 -23.86 19.78
C LEU A 347 -32.52 -25.10 20.37
N GLN A 348 -31.83 -25.92 21.16
CA GLN A 348 -32.43 -27.09 21.80
C GLN A 348 -33.53 -26.72 22.80
N ILE A 349 -33.34 -25.65 23.58
CA ILE A 349 -34.36 -25.14 24.51
C ILE A 349 -35.59 -24.66 23.71
N ILE A 350 -35.38 -23.93 22.60
CA ILE A 350 -36.46 -23.47 21.70
C ILE A 350 -37.21 -24.67 21.08
N THR A 351 -36.51 -25.70 20.61
CA THR A 351 -37.15 -26.91 20.05
C THR A 351 -37.99 -27.61 21.10
N ARG A 352 -37.45 -27.86 22.29
CA ARG A 352 -38.16 -28.57 23.36
C ARG A 352 -39.38 -27.79 23.87
N THR A 353 -39.28 -26.47 23.96
CA THR A 353 -40.40 -25.60 24.35
C THR A 353 -41.48 -25.56 23.27
N SER A 354 -41.10 -25.45 22.00
CA SER A 354 -42.06 -25.49 20.89
C SER A 354 -42.79 -26.85 20.76
N GLU A 355 -42.11 -27.97 20.99
CA GLU A 355 -42.73 -29.30 21.05
C GLU A 355 -43.75 -29.41 22.18
N ASN A 356 -43.42 -28.92 23.37
CA ASN A 356 -44.34 -28.90 24.51
C ASN A 356 -45.57 -28.03 24.24
N MET A 357 -45.39 -26.87 23.60
CA MET A 357 -46.51 -26.01 23.16
C MET A 357 -47.40 -26.74 22.15
N MET A 358 -46.81 -27.39 21.15
CA MET A 358 -47.55 -28.14 20.13
C MET A 358 -48.36 -29.27 20.77
N ASN A 359 -47.80 -29.96 21.76
CA ASN A 359 -48.49 -31.01 22.50
C ASN A 359 -49.64 -30.46 23.35
N ARG A 360 -49.48 -29.27 23.99
CA ARG A 360 -50.58 -28.59 24.69
C ARG A 360 -51.71 -28.17 23.73
N VAL A 361 -51.37 -27.63 22.55
CA VAL A 361 -52.37 -27.26 21.53
C VAL A 361 -53.09 -28.50 20.99
N LYS A 362 -52.38 -29.60 20.75
CA LYS A 362 -53.00 -30.89 20.35
C LYS A 362 -53.94 -31.42 21.44
N ALA A 363 -53.51 -31.40 22.70
CA ALA A 363 -54.36 -31.80 23.82
C ALA A 363 -55.60 -30.91 23.94
N HIS A 364 -55.46 -29.59 23.81
CA HIS A 364 -56.56 -28.65 23.83
C HIS A 364 -57.53 -28.85 22.64
N ASN A 365 -57.03 -29.12 21.44
CA ASN A 365 -57.86 -29.42 20.27
C ASN A 365 -58.60 -30.76 20.41
N ILE A 366 -57.98 -31.76 21.04
CA ILE A 366 -58.66 -33.02 21.39
C ILE A 366 -59.75 -32.75 22.42
N GLU A 367 -59.47 -31.96 23.44
CA GLU A 367 -60.45 -31.57 24.47
C GLU A 367 -61.63 -30.79 23.87
N LEU A 368 -61.36 -29.83 22.98
CA LEU A 368 -62.38 -29.10 22.22
C LEU A 368 -63.15 -30.00 21.24
N GLY A 369 -62.50 -30.98 20.62
CA GLY A 369 -63.14 -31.98 19.76
C GLY A 369 -64.05 -32.92 20.55
N VAL A 370 -63.64 -33.31 21.76
CA VAL A 370 -64.47 -34.09 22.70
C VAL A 370 -65.64 -33.25 23.20
N LEU A 371 -65.42 -31.97 23.55
CA LEU A 371 -66.48 -31.02 23.92
C LEU A 371 -67.48 -30.80 22.77
N ASN A 372 -67.01 -30.63 21.54
CA ASN A 372 -67.87 -30.54 20.36
C ASN A 372 -68.62 -31.83 20.04
N ASN A 373 -68.04 -33.00 20.31
CA ASN A 373 -68.76 -34.28 20.24
C ASN A 373 -69.81 -34.42 21.36
N THR A 374 -69.59 -33.86 22.55
CA THR A 374 -70.59 -33.87 23.62
C THR A 374 -71.71 -32.85 23.44
N THR A 375 -71.50 -31.79 22.66
CA THR A 375 -72.56 -30.82 22.29
C THR A 375 -73.28 -31.19 21.00
N SER A 376 -72.71 -32.09 20.19
CA SER A 376 -73.36 -32.68 19.00
C SER A 376 -73.87 -34.11 19.22
N SER A 377 -73.71 -34.68 20.42
CA SER A 377 -74.31 -35.97 20.82
C SER A 377 -75.81 -35.88 21.14
N SER A 378 -76.55 -35.18 20.27
CA SER A 378 -77.99 -35.31 20.09
C SER A 378 -78.29 -35.16 18.61
N LEU A 379 -77.75 -36.07 17.80
CA LEU A 379 -78.47 -36.83 16.77
C LEU A 379 -77.45 -37.56 15.89
N ASP A 380 -77.76 -38.84 15.71
CA ASP A 380 -77.27 -39.74 14.67
C ASP A 380 -75.89 -40.37 14.85
N GLY A 381 -75.95 -41.68 15.14
CA GLY A 381 -74.80 -42.56 15.13
C GLY A 381 -74.54 -43.05 13.72
N SER A 382 -73.39 -42.69 13.17
CA SER A 382 -72.76 -43.47 12.10
C SER A 382 -71.25 -43.42 12.22
N ILE A 383 -70.71 -44.62 12.42
CA ILE A 383 -69.28 -44.95 12.36
C ILE A 383 -68.81 -44.75 10.91
N PRO A 384 -67.59 -44.21 10.68
CA PRO A 384 -66.84 -44.63 9.51
C PRO A 384 -65.47 -45.24 9.86
N SER A 385 -65.42 -46.53 9.56
CA SER A 385 -64.31 -47.35 9.05
C SER A 385 -63.02 -46.61 8.61
N LEU A 386 -61.91 -47.04 9.20
CA LEU A 386 -60.56 -46.97 8.61
C LEU A 386 -60.57 -47.64 7.24
N ALA A 387 -60.19 -46.91 6.18
CA ALA A 387 -59.67 -47.49 4.96
C ALA A 387 -58.48 -46.65 4.49
N ALA A 388 -57.31 -47.29 4.48
CA ALA A 388 -56.11 -46.77 3.88
C ALA A 388 -56.26 -46.81 2.35
N SER A 389 -55.95 -45.69 1.69
CA SER A 389 -55.54 -45.68 0.28
C SER A 389 -54.40 -44.70 0.11
N SER A 390 -53.24 -45.27 -0.17
CA SER A 390 -52.15 -44.68 -0.93
C SER A 390 -52.69 -44.05 -2.22
N ASP A 391 -52.44 -42.76 -2.42
CA ASP A 391 -51.82 -42.16 -3.61
C ASP A 391 -51.96 -40.63 -3.48
N SER A 392 -50.86 -39.89 -3.37
CA SER A 392 -50.92 -38.44 -3.11
C SER A 392 -49.88 -37.69 -3.93
N SER A 393 -50.30 -37.26 -5.13
CA SER A 393 -49.58 -36.29 -5.96
C SER A 393 -50.52 -35.30 -6.67
N ALA A 394 -51.60 -34.86 -6.02
CA ALA A 394 -52.56 -33.93 -6.64
C ALA A 394 -53.21 -32.84 -5.76
N ASP A 395 -52.99 -32.79 -4.44
CA ASP A 395 -53.72 -31.84 -3.55
C ASP A 395 -52.81 -30.86 -2.80
N LEU A 396 -52.13 -29.96 -3.53
CA LEU A 396 -51.31 -28.89 -2.94
C LEU A 396 -51.95 -27.48 -3.05
N TYR A 397 -53.09 -27.34 -3.72
CA TYR A 397 -53.74 -26.04 -3.95
C TYR A 397 -54.89 -25.72 -2.98
N ASP A 398 -55.44 -26.70 -2.27
CA ASP A 398 -56.60 -26.48 -1.39
C ASP A 398 -56.21 -26.17 0.07
N ASP A 399 -55.04 -26.65 0.52
CA ASP A 399 -54.51 -26.38 1.87
C ASP A 399 -54.17 -24.89 2.11
N GLU A 400 -53.72 -24.18 1.07
CA GLU A 400 -53.32 -22.77 1.17
C GLU A 400 -54.53 -21.84 1.42
N LYS A 401 -55.70 -22.22 0.87
CA LYS A 401 -56.97 -21.51 1.07
C LYS A 401 -57.57 -21.74 2.45
N ILE A 402 -57.32 -22.91 3.05
CA ILE A 402 -57.79 -23.26 4.39
C ILE A 402 -56.90 -22.57 5.44
N LEU A 403 -55.58 -22.55 5.23
CA LEU A 403 -54.63 -21.85 6.10
C LEU A 403 -54.84 -20.33 6.14
N SER A 404 -55.15 -19.71 5.00
CA SER A 404 -55.42 -18.27 4.91
C SER A 404 -56.73 -17.84 5.59
N LYS A 405 -57.78 -18.66 5.55
CA LYS A 405 -59.04 -18.40 6.27
C LYS A 405 -58.91 -18.54 7.79
N SER A 406 -58.02 -19.41 8.28
CA SER A 406 -57.81 -19.63 9.71
C SER A 406 -56.99 -18.54 10.43
N ARG A 407 -56.37 -17.61 9.69
CA ARG A 407 -55.45 -16.59 10.23
C ARG A 407 -55.64 -15.21 9.58
N PRO A 408 -56.73 -14.49 9.90
CA PRO A 408 -57.07 -13.23 9.24
C PRO A 408 -56.07 -12.09 9.46
N PHE A 409 -55.21 -12.18 10.49
CA PHE A 409 -54.24 -11.14 10.84
C PHE A 409 -52.79 -11.46 10.44
N ASN A 410 -52.50 -12.65 9.92
CA ASN A 410 -51.16 -13.04 9.44
C ASN A 410 -51.14 -13.04 7.90
N GLN A 411 -51.28 -11.85 7.31
CA GLN A 411 -50.92 -11.66 5.90
C GLN A 411 -49.39 -11.65 5.79
N ARG A 412 -48.84 -12.57 4.98
CA ARG A 412 -47.41 -12.54 4.63
C ARG A 412 -47.14 -11.22 3.90
N VAL A 413 -46.29 -10.38 4.47
CA VAL A 413 -45.75 -9.21 3.77
C VAL A 413 -44.85 -9.73 2.65
N THR A 414 -45.28 -9.56 1.41
CA THR A 414 -44.43 -9.75 0.23
C THR A 414 -43.38 -8.66 0.22
N LEU A 415 -42.14 -9.02 0.55
CA LEU A 415 -41.00 -8.15 0.37
C LEU A 415 -40.73 -8.00 -1.14
N PRO A 416 -40.50 -6.77 -1.65
CA PRO A 416 -40.12 -6.57 -3.04
C PRO A 416 -38.91 -7.42 -3.38
N SER A 417 -39.02 -8.23 -4.43
CA SER A 417 -37.88 -8.88 -5.05
C SER A 417 -36.90 -7.78 -5.48
N GLY A 418 -35.62 -7.94 -5.15
CA GLY A 418 -34.63 -6.85 -5.09
C GLY A 418 -34.20 -6.22 -6.41
N ASP A 419 -35.13 -5.80 -7.26
CA ASP A 419 -34.85 -5.14 -8.54
C ASP A 419 -35.60 -3.80 -8.75
N GLU A 420 -36.39 -3.33 -7.79
CA GLU A 420 -37.02 -2.00 -7.84
C GLU A 420 -36.83 -1.25 -6.52
N TRP A 421 -35.74 -0.50 -6.42
CA TRP A 421 -35.62 0.63 -5.50
C TRP A 421 -35.37 1.87 -6.35
N ASP A 422 -36.46 2.44 -6.87
CA ASP A 422 -36.45 3.79 -7.41
C ASP A 422 -36.43 4.77 -6.22
N MET A 423 -35.34 5.52 -6.11
CA MET A 423 -35.03 6.36 -4.96
C MET A 423 -35.83 7.66 -5.07
N HIS A 424 -37.03 7.68 -4.51
CA HIS A 424 -37.75 8.92 -4.26
C HIS A 424 -36.98 9.78 -3.27
N THR A 425 -36.42 10.89 -3.76
CA THR A 425 -35.91 12.03 -3.01
C THR A 425 -37.05 12.78 -2.30
N PRO A 426 -37.05 12.91 -0.97
CA PRO A 426 -37.88 13.88 -0.28
C PRO A 426 -37.16 15.24 -0.21
N GLY A 427 -37.86 16.28 -0.61
CA GLY A 427 -37.37 17.65 -0.68
C GLY A 427 -37.15 18.33 0.67
N GLU A 428 -36.21 19.28 0.60
CA GLU A 428 -36.22 20.64 1.17
C GLU A 428 -36.64 20.86 2.62
N GLY A 429 -35.64 21.21 3.43
CA GLY A 429 -35.76 22.02 4.64
C GLY A 429 -34.55 22.96 4.73
N GLU A 430 -34.80 24.24 4.44
CA GLU A 430 -33.84 25.35 4.43
C GLU A 430 -33.20 25.68 5.80
N ASN A 431 -32.00 26.26 5.69
CA ASN A 431 -31.33 27.26 6.54
C ASN A 431 -30.21 26.81 7.51
N GLY A 432 -28.98 27.22 7.17
CA GLY A 432 -27.80 27.28 8.03
C GLY A 432 -26.50 27.53 7.24
N GLU A 433 -26.17 28.81 7.04
CA GLU A 433 -25.04 29.36 6.26
C GLU A 433 -23.63 28.82 6.63
N GLY A 434 -22.77 28.71 5.61
CA GLY A 434 -21.34 29.07 5.72
C GLY A 434 -20.30 28.07 5.18
N GLY A 435 -19.75 28.34 3.99
CA GLY A 435 -18.37 27.93 3.63
C GLY A 435 -18.19 27.25 2.26
N GLU A 436 -17.51 27.96 1.37
CA GLU A 436 -17.06 27.55 0.02
C GLU A 436 -16.24 26.24 -0.02
N ALA A 437 -16.52 25.38 -1.00
CA ALA A 437 -15.53 24.76 -1.90
C ALA A 437 -16.26 23.85 -2.92
N ASP A 438 -16.07 24.14 -4.22
CA ASP A 438 -16.54 23.30 -5.32
C ASP A 438 -15.81 21.94 -5.32
N GLU A 439 -16.42 20.94 -4.71
CA GLU A 439 -16.09 19.53 -4.92
C GLU A 439 -17.25 18.86 -5.67
N GLU A 440 -17.22 18.90 -7.00
CA GLU A 440 -18.14 18.11 -7.82
C GLU A 440 -17.91 16.61 -7.56
N GLU A 441 -18.78 16.01 -6.75
CA GLU A 441 -18.79 14.58 -6.49
C GLU A 441 -18.95 13.78 -7.80
N LEU A 442 -17.97 12.92 -8.10
CA LEU A 442 -18.00 12.01 -9.25
C LEU A 442 -19.07 10.94 -9.05
N THR A 443 -20.29 11.22 -9.52
CA THR A 443 -21.36 10.22 -9.55
C THR A 443 -20.99 9.04 -10.46
N ARG A 444 -21.39 7.84 -10.05
CA ARG A 444 -21.15 6.56 -10.75
C ARG A 444 -21.55 6.60 -12.24
N ALA A 445 -22.53 7.42 -12.60
CA ALA A 445 -22.97 7.64 -13.98
C ALA A 445 -21.92 8.38 -14.82
N LYS A 446 -21.35 9.49 -14.30
CA LYS A 446 -20.28 10.25 -14.98
C LYS A 446 -19.01 9.40 -15.14
N VAL A 447 -18.66 8.57 -14.16
CA VAL A 447 -17.52 7.63 -14.26
C VAL A 447 -17.76 6.60 -15.37
N LYS A 448 -18.98 6.08 -15.48
CA LYS A 448 -19.36 5.11 -16.52
C LYS A 448 -19.34 5.74 -17.92
N GLU A 449 -19.77 6.99 -18.04
CA GLU A 449 -19.73 7.76 -19.28
C GLU A 449 -18.28 8.08 -19.71
N ALA A 450 -17.44 8.57 -18.79
CA ALA A 450 -16.02 8.83 -19.03
C ALA A 450 -15.26 7.56 -19.44
N SER A 451 -15.53 6.43 -18.76
CA SER A 451 -14.98 5.12 -19.14
C SER A 451 -15.45 4.69 -20.53
N GLY A 452 -16.72 4.95 -20.88
CA GLY A 452 -17.27 4.64 -22.20
C GLY A 452 -16.58 5.42 -23.32
N GLN A 453 -16.35 6.73 -23.12
CA GLN A 453 -15.65 7.57 -24.09
C GLN A 453 -14.18 7.15 -24.30
N ILE A 454 -13.48 6.73 -23.25
CA ILE A 454 -12.09 6.25 -23.36
C ILE A 454 -12.03 4.97 -24.20
N VAL A 455 -12.95 4.01 -23.96
CA VAL A 455 -13.01 2.75 -24.73
C VAL A 455 -13.33 3.02 -26.21
N LEU A 456 -14.26 3.94 -26.49
CA LEU A 456 -14.58 4.35 -27.86
C LEU A 456 -13.38 5.01 -28.55
N SER A 457 -12.64 5.88 -27.86
CA SER A 457 -11.44 6.54 -28.41
C SER A 457 -10.32 5.55 -28.75
N HIS A 458 -10.14 4.51 -27.93
CA HIS A 458 -9.15 3.45 -28.16
C HIS A 458 -9.57 2.52 -29.31
N SER A 459 -10.86 2.22 -29.43
CA SER A 459 -11.38 1.44 -30.56
C SER A 459 -11.26 2.17 -31.90
N GLY A 460 -11.46 3.50 -31.92
CA GLY A 460 -11.29 4.35 -33.10
C GLY A 460 -9.83 4.46 -33.55
N LYS A 461 -8.88 4.59 -32.61
CA LYS A 461 -7.43 4.61 -32.91
C LYS A 461 -6.93 3.26 -33.48
N LYS A 462 -7.44 2.13 -33.00
CA LYS A 462 -7.13 0.80 -33.57
C LYS A 462 -7.66 0.64 -35.01
N ARG A 463 -8.83 1.19 -35.33
CA ARG A 463 -9.38 1.15 -36.71
C ARG A 463 -8.62 2.03 -37.70
N ARG A 464 -8.10 3.19 -37.28
CA ARG A 464 -7.27 4.06 -38.14
C ARG A 464 -5.91 3.45 -38.48
N LYS A 465 -5.25 2.76 -37.54
CA LYS A 465 -3.99 2.04 -37.81
C LYS A 465 -4.11 0.88 -38.80
N LYS A 466 -5.31 0.32 -38.97
CA LYS A 466 -5.57 -0.78 -39.92
C LYS A 466 -5.83 -0.30 -41.36
N LYS A 467 -6.16 1.00 -41.55
CA LYS A 467 -6.39 1.61 -42.88
C LYS A 467 -5.16 2.30 -43.48
N SER A 468 -4.11 2.55 -42.69
CA SER A 468 -2.86 3.17 -43.16
C SER A 468 -1.75 2.17 -43.48
N GLY A 469 -2.10 0.89 -43.62
CA GLY A 469 -1.17 -0.22 -43.88
C GLY A 469 -1.58 -1.11 -45.05
N GLN A 470 -2.36 -0.56 -45.99
CA GLN A 470 -2.60 -1.14 -47.32
C GLN A 470 -2.16 -0.14 -48.38
#